data_AF-A0A523NQQ8-F1
#
_entry.id   AF-A0A523NQQ8-F1
#
_cell.length_a   1.000
_cell.length_b   1.000
_cell.length_c   1.000
_cell.angle_alpha   90.00
_cell.angle_beta   90.00
_cell.angle_gamma   90.00
#
_symmetry.space_group_name_H-M   'P 1'
#
loop_
_entity.id
_entity.type
_entity.pdbx_description
1 polymer ?
#
loop_
_entity_poly.entity_id
_entity_poly.type
_entity_poly.pdbx_seq_one_letter_code
_entity_poly.pdbx_strand_id
1 'polypeptide(L)'
;MLRMIGLAVALFCLPACGGEPVAQEPLNLPAKEKTWVKTETVEITKDALMAGPRTETPPIPINETLRKKLAMMNPLATAPAVADRASCMALLEPLDKKRTAVQKQGGLWHAFERSPEAKPYSDHGMQLDSHINKLIFALSHLCQTAEGVPQDELALAINAMVRDKGRDTAREYLIELGEPAADMDRWLAYAEFAKKNQHRKVSYADLRSLLIKTQGLIDFYEELLQRQVDAGSVDAFLSDAVTLLSVVNSFLAQDANLVMATDEETMIPFVNRTEM
;
A
#
# COMPACT_ATOMS: atom_id res chain seq x y z
N MET A 1 92.64 19.70 11.37
CA MET A 1 93.31 18.48 10.87
C MET A 1 93.38 17.52 12.05
N LEU A 2 92.93 16.27 12.06
CA LEU A 2 92.61 15.28 11.04
C LEU A 2 91.72 14.23 11.76
N ARG A 3 90.46 14.05 11.36
CA ARG A 3 89.87 12.78 10.83
C ARG A 3 90.52 11.48 11.31
N MET A 4 89.73 10.60 11.95
CA MET A 4 89.20 9.34 11.39
C MET A 4 88.80 8.38 12.52
N ILE A 5 87.56 7.89 12.51
CA ILE A 5 87.21 6.64 13.18
C ILE A 5 86.41 5.81 12.18
N GLY A 6 87.00 4.67 11.80
CA GLY A 6 86.35 3.55 11.13
C GLY A 6 87.03 2.26 11.60
N LEU A 7 86.25 1.17 11.61
CA LEU A 7 86.58 -0.22 11.97
C LEU A 7 86.80 -0.49 13.47
N ALA A 8 86.48 -1.65 14.07
CA ALA A 8 85.97 -2.95 13.64
C ALA A 8 85.56 -3.73 14.93
N VAL A 9 84.41 -4.41 14.93
CA VAL A 9 84.22 -5.89 14.87
C VAL A 9 84.45 -6.64 16.19
N ALA A 10 83.43 -7.41 16.62
CA ALA A 10 83.50 -8.86 16.97
C ALA A 10 82.17 -9.23 17.68
N LEU A 11 81.21 -9.84 16.99
CA LEU A 11 81.02 -11.28 16.77
C LEU A 11 81.03 -12.11 18.05
N PHE A 12 79.89 -12.72 18.40
CA PHE A 12 79.83 -14.15 18.76
C PHE A 12 78.38 -14.67 18.63
N CYS A 13 78.27 -15.88 18.12
CA CYS A 13 77.07 -16.51 17.56
C CYS A 13 76.15 -17.21 18.57
N LEU A 14 74.92 -17.48 18.06
CA LEU A 14 73.90 -18.51 18.42
C LEU A 14 72.81 -18.11 19.42
N PRO A 15 71.58 -18.68 19.38
CA PRO A 15 70.86 -19.46 18.36
C PRO A 15 69.48 -18.87 17.97
N ALA A 16 68.80 -19.47 16.99
CA ALA A 16 67.50 -19.06 16.47
C ALA A 16 66.29 -19.73 17.18
N CYS A 17 65.23 -18.93 17.37
CA CYS A 17 63.79 -19.19 17.59
C CYS A 17 63.33 -20.36 18.48
N GLY A 18 62.60 -20.01 19.54
CA GLY A 18 61.68 -20.89 20.26
C GLY A 18 61.25 -20.27 21.59
N GLY A 19 60.20 -19.45 21.59
CA GLY A 19 59.56 -18.89 22.80
C GLY A 19 58.03 -18.99 22.65
N GLU A 20 57.42 -19.68 23.62
CA GLU A 20 56.08 -20.26 23.65
C GLU A 20 54.90 -19.26 23.66
N PRO A 21 53.67 -19.72 23.32
CA PRO A 21 52.43 -18.93 23.41
C PRO A 21 51.93 -18.84 24.88
N VAL A 22 50.84 -18.10 25.10
CA VAL A 22 50.02 -17.92 26.34
C VAL A 22 50.30 -16.57 27.02
N ALA A 23 49.32 -15.71 27.33
CA ALA A 23 47.88 -15.68 27.08
C ALA A 23 47.47 -14.21 26.92
N GLN A 24 46.54 -13.93 26.00
CA GLN A 24 45.74 -12.71 26.08
C GLN A 24 44.89 -12.83 27.35
N GLU A 25 45.18 -12.00 28.35
CA GLU A 25 44.25 -11.77 29.45
C GLU A 25 42.88 -11.43 28.85
N PRO A 26 41.79 -12.09 29.29
CA PRO A 26 40.47 -11.72 28.83
C PRO A 26 40.19 -10.29 29.29
N LEU A 27 39.80 -9.44 28.35
CA LEU A 27 39.33 -8.09 28.64
C LEU A 27 38.22 -8.20 29.69
N ASN A 28 38.51 -7.80 30.93
CA ASN A 28 37.54 -7.87 32.01
C ASN A 28 36.57 -6.70 31.82
N LEU A 29 35.57 -6.90 30.96
CA LEU A 29 34.49 -5.95 30.78
C LEU A 29 33.82 -5.76 32.14
N PRO A 30 33.58 -4.52 32.60
CA PRO A 30 32.80 -4.30 33.81
C PRO A 30 31.47 -5.04 33.67
N ALA A 31 31.06 -5.71 34.75
CA ALA A 31 29.80 -6.45 34.75
C ALA A 31 28.69 -5.52 34.26
N LYS A 32 28.01 -5.88 33.17
CA LYS A 32 26.86 -5.12 32.65
C LYS A 32 25.94 -4.83 33.82
N GLU A 33 25.71 -3.55 34.10
CA GLU A 33 24.71 -3.16 35.07
C GLU A 33 23.40 -3.85 34.69
N LYS A 34 22.85 -4.62 35.63
CA LYS A 34 21.51 -5.19 35.47
C LYS A 34 20.56 -4.01 35.49
N THR A 35 20.23 -3.48 34.32
CA THR A 35 19.07 -2.62 34.17
C THR A 35 17.91 -3.35 34.82
N TRP A 36 17.17 -2.65 35.69
CA TRP A 36 15.96 -3.15 36.34
C TRP A 36 14.85 -3.30 35.31
N VAL A 37 15.06 -4.16 34.31
CA VAL A 37 14.01 -4.65 33.43
C VAL A 37 13.40 -5.82 34.18
N LYS A 38 12.17 -5.65 34.63
CA LYS A 38 11.35 -6.74 35.15
C LYS A 38 11.32 -7.83 34.08
N THR A 39 12.08 -8.91 34.25
CA THR A 39 12.00 -10.11 33.42
C THR A 39 10.79 -10.92 33.84
N GLU A 40 9.60 -10.35 33.66
CA GLU A 40 8.39 -11.15 33.55
C GLU A 40 8.32 -11.64 32.11
N THR A 41 8.42 -12.95 31.89
CA THR A 41 7.95 -13.56 30.65
C THR A 41 6.45 -13.38 30.60
N VAL A 42 6.02 -12.26 30.02
CA VAL A 42 4.60 -12.04 29.73
C VAL A 42 4.30 -12.82 28.46
N GLU A 43 3.62 -13.97 28.61
CA GLU A 43 2.99 -14.65 27.47
C GLU A 43 1.79 -13.81 27.02
N ILE A 44 2.05 -12.73 26.32
CA ILE A 44 0.97 -11.99 25.66
C ILE A 44 0.70 -12.72 24.35
N THR A 45 -0.33 -13.55 24.35
CA THR A 45 -0.81 -14.17 23.12
C THR A 45 -1.24 -13.05 22.16
N LYS A 46 -1.06 -13.27 20.85
CA LYS A 46 -1.56 -12.35 19.81
C LYS A 46 -3.03 -12.01 20.06
N ASP A 47 -3.81 -12.98 20.50
CA ASP A 47 -5.22 -12.81 20.81
C ASP A 47 -5.44 -11.93 22.05
N ALA A 48 -4.62 -12.05 23.11
CA ALA A 48 -4.68 -11.17 24.27
C ALA A 48 -4.29 -9.71 23.96
N LEU A 49 -3.33 -9.48 23.05
CA LEU A 49 -3.00 -8.15 22.52
C LEU A 49 -4.15 -7.54 21.71
N MET A 50 -4.82 -8.37 20.90
CA MET A 50 -5.94 -7.95 20.04
C MET A 50 -7.28 -7.86 20.78
N ALA A 51 -7.37 -8.41 22.00
CA ALA A 51 -8.54 -8.46 22.86
C ALA A 51 -8.49 -7.44 24.02
N GLY A 52 -7.66 -6.39 23.92
CA GLY A 52 -7.79 -5.21 24.77
C GLY A 52 -9.25 -4.72 24.81
N PRO A 53 -9.67 -3.96 25.84
CA PRO A 53 -11.08 -3.62 26.05
C PRO A 53 -11.66 -2.93 24.80
N ARG A 54 -12.37 -3.70 23.97
CA ARG A 54 -13.19 -3.19 22.88
C ARG A 54 -14.46 -2.71 23.55
N THR A 55 -14.49 -1.43 23.91
CA THR A 55 -15.76 -0.74 24.11
C THR A 55 -16.43 -0.75 22.74
N GLU A 56 -17.36 -1.68 22.52
CA GLU A 56 -18.21 -1.67 21.34
C GLU A 56 -18.95 -0.32 21.34
N THR A 57 -18.54 0.54 20.41
CA THR A 57 -19.23 1.81 20.20
C THR A 57 -20.61 1.52 19.64
N PRO A 58 -21.66 2.22 20.12
CA PRO A 58 -23.01 1.94 19.68
C PRO A 58 -23.12 2.14 18.16
N PRO A 59 -23.88 1.29 17.46
CA PRO A 59 -23.97 1.36 16.00
C PRO A 59 -24.58 2.69 15.57
N ILE A 60 -23.92 3.37 14.63
CA ILE A 60 -24.43 4.59 14.02
C ILE A 60 -25.47 4.22 12.95
N PRO A 61 -26.69 4.79 12.98
CA PRO A 61 -27.72 4.51 11.99
C PRO A 61 -27.35 5.10 10.62
N ILE A 62 -27.64 4.35 9.55
CA ILE A 62 -27.51 4.82 8.18
C ILE A 62 -28.66 5.78 7.85
N ASN A 63 -28.31 6.93 7.26
CA ASN A 63 -29.26 7.88 6.71
C ASN A 63 -29.80 7.37 5.37
N GLU A 64 -30.93 6.69 5.40
CA GLU A 64 -31.57 6.07 4.23
C GLU A 64 -31.90 7.05 3.10
N THR A 65 -32.29 8.28 3.45
CA THR A 65 -32.58 9.34 2.48
C THR A 65 -31.30 9.77 1.76
N LEU A 66 -30.22 10.00 2.52
CA LEU A 66 -28.92 10.33 1.95
C LEU A 66 -28.36 9.17 1.12
N ARG A 67 -28.50 7.93 1.59
CA ARG A 67 -28.05 6.73 0.86
C ARG A 67 -28.67 6.68 -0.54
N LYS A 68 -30.00 6.85 -0.63
CA LYS A 68 -30.70 6.89 -1.91
C LYS A 68 -30.23 8.08 -2.76
N LYS A 69 -30.07 9.26 -2.15
CA LYS A 69 -29.57 10.46 -2.86
C LYS A 69 -28.18 10.23 -3.46
N LEU A 70 -27.24 9.68 -2.70
CA LEU A 70 -25.88 9.39 -3.17
C LEU A 70 -25.86 8.27 -4.22
N ALA A 71 -26.68 7.23 -4.05
CA ALA A 71 -26.77 6.13 -5.01
C ALA A 71 -27.37 6.55 -6.36
N MET A 72 -28.30 7.50 -6.34
CA MET A 72 -28.96 8.06 -7.53
C MET A 72 -28.27 9.32 -8.06
N MET A 73 -27.19 9.79 -7.42
CA MET A 73 -26.54 11.03 -7.78
C MET A 73 -25.86 10.87 -9.15
N ASN A 74 -26.32 11.65 -10.11
CA ASN A 74 -25.74 11.72 -11.44
C ASN A 74 -25.43 13.20 -11.71
N PRO A 75 -24.40 13.77 -11.05
CA PRO A 75 -24.20 15.22 -11.01
C PRO A 75 -23.92 15.85 -12.39
N LEU A 76 -23.70 15.04 -13.42
CA LEU A 76 -23.35 15.49 -14.75
C LEU A 76 -24.23 14.88 -15.85
N ALA A 77 -25.42 15.47 -16.02
CA ALA A 77 -26.06 15.43 -17.34
C ALA A 77 -25.18 16.10 -18.43
N THR A 78 -24.18 16.91 -18.03
CA THR A 78 -23.33 17.75 -18.89
C THR A 78 -21.85 17.35 -18.94
N ALA A 79 -21.44 16.21 -18.36
CA ALA A 79 -20.04 15.78 -18.41
C ALA A 79 -19.57 15.61 -19.85
N PRO A 80 -18.31 15.99 -20.15
CA PRO A 80 -17.69 15.71 -21.43
C PRO A 80 -17.86 14.23 -21.81
N ALA A 81 -17.94 13.97 -23.11
CA ALA A 81 -17.84 12.60 -23.59
C ALA A 81 -16.46 12.03 -23.21
N VAL A 82 -16.44 10.78 -22.76
CA VAL A 82 -15.20 10.00 -22.64
C VAL A 82 -15.16 9.13 -23.88
N ALA A 83 -14.20 9.38 -24.76
CA ALA A 83 -14.06 8.68 -26.03
C ALA A 83 -12.76 7.87 -26.11
N ASP A 84 -11.80 8.18 -25.24
CA ASP A 84 -10.47 7.61 -25.23
C ASP A 84 -9.84 7.72 -23.84
N ARG A 85 -8.64 7.16 -23.69
CA ARG A 85 -7.86 7.22 -22.46
C ARG A 85 -7.63 8.66 -22.00
N ALA A 86 -7.34 9.58 -22.92
CA ALA A 86 -6.98 10.97 -22.57
C ALA A 86 -8.17 11.70 -21.93
N SER A 87 -9.34 11.62 -22.55
CA SER A 87 -10.59 12.16 -22.04
C SER A 87 -11.04 11.49 -20.74
N CYS A 88 -10.78 10.19 -20.56
CA CYS A 88 -11.05 9.46 -19.31
C CYS A 88 -10.20 10.01 -18.17
N MET A 89 -8.88 10.11 -18.39
CA MET A 89 -7.94 10.64 -17.42
C MET A 89 -8.20 12.12 -17.10
N ALA A 90 -8.59 12.92 -18.10
CA ALA A 90 -8.91 14.33 -17.90
C ALA A 90 -10.15 14.54 -17.00
N LEU A 91 -11.12 13.63 -17.05
CA LEU A 91 -12.29 13.65 -16.17
C LEU A 91 -11.96 13.12 -14.76
N LEU A 92 -11.01 12.18 -14.64
CA LEU A 92 -10.56 11.63 -13.36
C LEU A 92 -9.63 12.57 -12.57
N GLU A 93 -8.73 13.28 -13.25
CA GLU A 93 -7.72 14.14 -12.64
C GLU A 93 -8.28 15.15 -11.59
N PRO A 94 -9.38 15.90 -11.85
CA PRO A 94 -9.94 16.79 -10.84
C PRO A 94 -10.47 16.04 -9.61
N LEU A 95 -10.98 14.81 -9.76
CA LEU A 95 -11.45 13.98 -8.66
C LEU A 95 -10.27 13.52 -7.79
N ASP A 96 -9.19 13.09 -8.44
CA ASP A 96 -7.93 12.70 -7.80
C ASP A 96 -7.30 13.87 -7.03
N LYS A 97 -7.34 15.08 -7.60
CA LYS A 97 -6.91 16.32 -6.93
C LYS A 97 -7.73 16.63 -5.69
N LYS A 98 -9.06 16.53 -5.76
CA LYS A 98 -9.94 16.74 -4.60
C LYS A 98 -9.66 15.73 -3.48
N ARG A 99 -9.60 14.44 -3.81
CA ARG A 99 -9.20 13.39 -2.86
C ARG A 99 -7.87 13.73 -2.19
N THR A 100 -6.86 14.08 -2.98
CA THR A 100 -5.53 14.42 -2.47
C THR A 100 -5.57 15.66 -1.57
N ALA A 101 -6.38 16.66 -1.90
CA ALA A 101 -6.54 17.86 -1.07
C ALA A 101 -7.18 17.53 0.30
N VAL A 102 -8.16 16.62 0.33
CA VAL A 102 -8.74 16.12 1.59
C VAL A 102 -7.70 15.37 2.42
N GLN A 103 -6.92 14.49 1.79
CA GLN A 103 -5.88 13.72 2.49
C GLN A 103 -4.75 14.57 3.04
N LYS A 104 -4.34 15.62 2.32
CA LYS A 104 -3.35 16.59 2.80
C LYS A 104 -3.81 17.33 4.06
N GLN A 105 -5.12 17.40 4.30
CA GLN A 105 -5.72 17.97 5.52
C GLN A 105 -5.91 16.92 6.63
N GLY A 106 -5.40 15.70 6.45
CA GLY A 106 -5.51 14.60 7.41
C GLY A 106 -6.65 13.63 7.14
N GLY A 107 -7.39 13.80 6.03
CA GLY A 107 -8.52 12.94 5.69
C GLY A 107 -9.71 13.10 6.63
N LEU A 108 -10.75 12.29 6.42
CA LEU A 108 -11.88 12.25 7.34
C LEU A 108 -11.51 11.64 8.67
N TRP A 109 -10.52 10.74 8.72
CA TRP A 109 -9.99 10.27 9.99
C TRP A 109 -9.63 11.44 10.93
N HIS A 110 -8.92 12.45 10.42
CA HIS A 110 -8.61 13.64 11.22
C HIS A 110 -9.85 14.43 11.63
N ALA A 111 -10.89 14.50 10.79
CA ALA A 111 -12.14 15.17 11.16
C ALA A 111 -12.82 14.51 12.37
N PHE A 112 -12.81 13.18 12.45
CA PHE A 112 -13.31 12.43 13.62
C PHE A 112 -12.45 12.68 14.86
N GLU A 113 -11.12 12.63 14.72
CA GLU A 113 -10.20 12.80 15.86
C GLU A 113 -10.26 14.17 16.54
N ARG A 114 -10.74 15.21 15.83
CA ARG A 114 -10.88 16.57 16.39
C ARG A 114 -12.06 16.73 17.35
N SER A 115 -13.10 15.90 17.26
CA SER A 115 -14.27 15.97 18.14
C SER A 115 -14.20 14.85 19.19
N PRO A 116 -14.25 15.16 20.50
CA PRO A 116 -14.28 14.13 21.56
C PRO A 116 -15.42 13.11 21.39
N GLU A 117 -16.57 13.56 20.90
CA GLU A 117 -17.77 12.75 20.69
C GLU A 117 -17.69 11.87 19.43
N ALA A 118 -17.05 12.36 18.36
CA ALA A 118 -16.85 11.60 17.13
C ALA A 118 -15.64 10.65 17.19
N LYS A 119 -14.61 10.99 17.97
CA LYS A 119 -13.34 10.26 18.07
C LYS A 119 -13.47 8.74 18.28
N PRO A 120 -14.41 8.21 19.09
CA PRO A 120 -14.59 6.77 19.24
C PRO A 120 -14.94 6.03 17.94
N TYR A 121 -15.36 6.74 16.90
CA TYR A 121 -15.74 6.21 15.58
C TYR A 121 -14.73 6.54 14.48
N SER A 122 -13.50 6.95 14.83
CA SER A 122 -12.51 7.39 13.85
C SER A 122 -12.08 6.28 12.88
N ASP A 123 -12.32 5.01 13.22
CA ASP A 123 -12.16 3.88 12.32
C ASP A 123 -13.01 4.00 11.04
N HIS A 124 -14.23 4.58 11.13
CA HIS A 124 -15.06 4.87 9.96
C HIS A 124 -14.41 5.93 9.06
N GLY A 125 -13.82 6.97 9.64
CA GLY A 125 -13.06 7.97 8.89
C GLY A 125 -11.88 7.35 8.14
N MET A 126 -11.10 6.51 8.82
CA MET A 126 -9.96 5.80 8.22
C MET A 126 -10.39 4.82 7.10
N GLN A 127 -11.46 4.06 7.32
CA GLN A 127 -12.02 3.16 6.31
C GLN A 127 -12.48 3.93 5.08
N LEU A 128 -13.15 5.06 5.29
CA LEU A 128 -13.63 5.91 4.20
C LEU A 128 -12.47 6.50 3.40
N ASP A 129 -11.43 7.02 4.05
CA ASP A 129 -10.22 7.52 3.39
C ASP A 129 -9.56 6.41 2.52
N SER A 130 -9.46 5.20 3.06
CA SER A 130 -8.91 4.03 2.37
C SER A 130 -9.76 3.59 1.16
N HIS A 131 -11.08 3.57 1.31
CA HIS A 131 -11.98 3.09 0.26
C HIS A 131 -12.17 4.12 -0.86
N ILE A 132 -12.11 5.41 -0.54
CA ILE A 132 -12.05 6.47 -1.55
C ILE A 132 -10.74 6.38 -2.35
N ASN A 133 -9.61 6.09 -1.70
CA ASN A 133 -8.35 5.80 -2.43
C ASN A 133 -8.53 4.64 -3.40
N LYS A 134 -9.04 3.51 -2.90
CA LYS A 134 -9.27 2.31 -3.71
C LYS A 134 -10.16 2.60 -4.91
N LEU A 135 -11.23 3.38 -4.73
CA LEU A 135 -12.12 3.79 -5.82
C LEU A 135 -11.39 4.62 -6.88
N ILE A 136 -10.62 5.63 -6.48
CA ILE A 136 -9.89 6.47 -7.44
C ILE A 136 -8.79 5.70 -8.17
N PHE A 137 -8.06 4.81 -7.48
CA PHE A 137 -7.04 3.97 -8.11
C PHE A 137 -7.65 2.97 -9.10
N ALA A 138 -8.73 2.29 -8.72
CA ALA A 138 -9.47 1.41 -9.63
C ALA A 138 -9.94 2.15 -10.90
N LEU A 139 -10.45 3.38 -10.77
CA LEU A 139 -10.84 4.20 -11.94
C LEU A 139 -9.64 4.63 -12.78
N SER A 140 -8.52 4.97 -12.16
CA SER A 140 -7.27 5.28 -12.86
C SER A 140 -6.81 4.07 -13.68
N HIS A 141 -6.77 2.90 -13.06
CA HIS A 141 -6.43 1.64 -13.70
C HIS A 141 -7.37 1.34 -14.89
N LEU A 142 -8.68 1.50 -14.70
CA LEU A 142 -9.66 1.33 -15.77
C LEU A 142 -9.46 2.32 -16.93
N CYS A 143 -9.24 3.61 -16.65
CA CYS A 143 -8.97 4.59 -17.70
C CYS A 143 -7.69 4.25 -18.48
N GLN A 144 -6.65 3.74 -17.81
CA GLN A 144 -5.38 3.37 -18.43
C GLN A 144 -5.48 2.10 -19.27
N THR A 145 -6.31 1.14 -18.84
CA THR A 145 -6.39 -0.22 -19.40
C THR A 145 -7.71 -0.52 -20.14
N ALA A 146 -8.50 0.50 -20.44
CA ALA A 146 -9.81 0.35 -21.10
C ALA A 146 -9.73 -0.44 -22.42
N GLU A 147 -8.60 -0.34 -23.13
CA GLU A 147 -8.36 -1.01 -24.41
C GLU A 147 -7.51 -2.29 -24.30
N GLY A 148 -7.18 -2.72 -23.07
CA GLY A 148 -6.37 -3.90 -22.78
C GLY A 148 -5.42 -3.65 -21.61
N VAL A 149 -5.15 -4.71 -20.85
CA VAL A 149 -4.11 -4.67 -19.79
C VAL A 149 -2.74 -4.80 -20.46
N PRO A 150 -1.86 -3.78 -20.40
CA PRO A 150 -0.55 -3.86 -21.01
C PRO A 150 0.30 -4.93 -20.31
N GLN A 151 1.14 -5.62 -21.08
CA GLN A 151 2.22 -6.42 -20.50
C GLN A 151 3.41 -5.50 -20.22
N ASP A 152 3.84 -5.44 -18.97
CA ASP A 152 5.08 -4.76 -18.59
C ASP A 152 6.31 -5.62 -18.91
N GLU A 153 7.50 -5.09 -18.63
CA GLU A 153 8.78 -5.76 -18.90
C GLU A 153 8.87 -7.12 -18.20
N LEU A 154 8.37 -7.22 -16.95
CA LEU A 154 8.34 -8.48 -16.21
C LEU A 154 7.44 -9.50 -16.91
N ALA A 155 6.19 -9.14 -17.20
CA ALA A 155 5.23 -10.02 -17.86
C ALA A 155 5.77 -10.50 -19.22
N LEU A 156 6.39 -9.60 -20.00
CA LEU A 156 7.00 -9.95 -21.29
C LEU A 156 8.17 -10.92 -21.13
N ALA A 157 9.08 -10.66 -20.19
CA ALA A 157 10.25 -11.52 -19.94
C ALA A 157 9.83 -12.93 -19.48
N ILE A 158 8.90 -13.00 -18.53
CA ILE A 158 8.38 -14.27 -18.02
C ILE A 158 7.61 -15.03 -19.11
N ASN A 159 6.74 -14.37 -19.88
CA ASN A 159 6.02 -15.01 -20.98
C ASN A 159 6.96 -15.52 -22.08
N ALA A 160 8.06 -14.82 -22.37
CA ALA A 160 9.08 -15.28 -23.30
C ALA A 160 9.78 -16.54 -22.77
N MET A 161 10.17 -16.55 -21.50
CA MET A 161 10.82 -17.70 -20.87
C MET A 161 9.90 -18.94 -20.84
N VAL A 162 8.63 -18.75 -20.47
CA VAL A 162 7.60 -19.82 -20.46
C VAL A 162 7.38 -20.37 -21.86
N ARG A 163 7.34 -19.51 -22.90
CA ARG A 163 7.20 -19.97 -24.28
C ARG A 163 8.40 -20.80 -24.74
N ASP A 164 9.61 -20.40 -24.35
CA ASP A 164 10.84 -21.02 -24.85
C ASP A 164 11.19 -22.32 -24.12
N LYS A 165 10.87 -22.45 -22.83
CA LYS A 165 11.31 -23.57 -21.98
C LYS A 165 10.17 -24.33 -21.28
N GLY A 166 8.95 -23.81 -21.30
CA GLY A 166 7.82 -24.33 -20.53
C GLY A 166 7.73 -23.70 -19.13
N ARG A 167 6.54 -23.77 -18.53
CA ARG A 167 6.23 -23.10 -17.26
C ARG A 167 7.09 -23.60 -16.09
N ASP A 168 7.19 -24.92 -15.93
CA ASP A 168 7.89 -25.52 -14.78
C ASP A 168 9.40 -25.27 -14.86
N THR A 169 10.00 -25.41 -16.04
CA THR A 169 11.42 -25.10 -16.24
C THR A 169 11.73 -23.61 -16.10
N ALA A 170 10.82 -22.72 -16.52
CA ALA A 170 10.96 -21.28 -16.25
C ALA A 170 10.94 -20.98 -14.75
N ARG A 171 10.05 -21.65 -13.99
CA ARG A 171 9.97 -21.51 -12.54
C ARG A 171 11.26 -21.97 -11.85
N GLU A 172 11.76 -23.16 -12.20
CA GLU A 172 13.00 -23.70 -11.63
C GLU A 172 14.19 -22.78 -11.91
N TYR A 173 14.31 -22.30 -13.15
CA TYR A 173 15.37 -21.36 -13.54
C TYR A 173 15.37 -20.08 -12.69
N LEU A 174 14.20 -19.49 -12.45
CA LEU A 174 14.12 -18.27 -11.64
C LEU A 174 14.46 -18.53 -10.16
N ILE A 175 14.09 -19.69 -9.62
CA ILE A 175 14.49 -20.09 -8.26
C ILE A 175 16.00 -20.28 -8.16
N GLU A 176 16.64 -20.86 -9.17
CA GLU A 176 18.09 -21.01 -9.23
C GLU A 176 18.83 -19.66 -9.27
N LEU A 177 18.19 -18.61 -9.80
CA LEU A 177 18.72 -17.24 -9.77
C LEU A 177 18.63 -16.58 -8.38
N GLY A 178 18.05 -17.25 -7.39
CA GLY A 178 17.97 -16.80 -6.00
C GLY A 178 16.62 -16.23 -5.58
N GLU A 179 15.63 -16.26 -6.47
CA GLU A 179 14.30 -15.72 -6.18
C GLU A 179 13.47 -16.64 -5.27
N PRO A 180 12.68 -16.08 -4.33
CA PRO A 180 11.78 -16.89 -3.51
C PRO A 180 10.71 -17.59 -4.35
N ALA A 181 10.53 -18.89 -4.13
CA ALA A 181 9.58 -19.71 -4.90
C ALA A 181 8.14 -19.13 -4.93
N ALA A 182 7.68 -18.53 -3.83
CA ALA A 182 6.36 -17.92 -3.74
C ALA A 182 6.23 -16.62 -4.54
N ASP A 183 7.32 -15.89 -4.78
CA ASP A 183 7.33 -14.73 -5.66
C ASP A 183 7.31 -15.18 -7.12
N MET A 184 8.01 -16.27 -7.45
CA MET A 184 8.01 -16.83 -8.81
C MET A 184 6.64 -17.33 -9.24
N ASP A 185 5.91 -17.97 -8.34
CA ASP A 185 4.52 -18.36 -8.60
C ASP A 185 3.62 -17.15 -8.89
N ARG A 186 3.83 -16.04 -8.16
CA ARG A 186 3.11 -14.78 -8.39
C ARG A 186 3.49 -14.14 -9.72
N TRP A 187 4.77 -14.10 -10.09
CA TRP A 187 5.22 -13.53 -11.36
C TRP A 187 4.71 -14.33 -12.55
N LEU A 188 4.74 -15.66 -12.48
CA LEU A 188 4.18 -16.54 -13.50
C LEU A 188 2.67 -16.36 -13.65
N ALA A 189 1.94 -16.26 -12.53
CA ALA A 189 0.50 -16.00 -12.55
C ALA A 189 0.18 -14.62 -13.14
N TYR A 190 0.94 -13.60 -12.77
CA TYR A 190 0.80 -12.25 -13.31
C TYR A 190 1.06 -12.19 -14.81
N ALA A 191 2.15 -12.80 -15.29
CA ALA A 191 2.51 -12.80 -16.71
C ALA A 191 1.41 -13.47 -17.56
N GLU A 192 0.89 -14.60 -17.09
CA GLU A 192 -0.23 -15.29 -17.72
C GLU A 192 -1.51 -14.43 -17.71
N PHE A 193 -1.81 -13.80 -16.59
CA PHE A 193 -2.94 -12.89 -16.43
C PHE A 193 -2.84 -11.70 -17.40
N ALA A 194 -1.70 -11.02 -17.47
CA ALA A 194 -1.50 -9.87 -18.34
C ALA A 194 -1.64 -10.26 -19.81
N LYS A 195 -1.07 -11.41 -20.22
CA LYS A 195 -1.24 -11.95 -21.57
C LYS A 195 -2.68 -12.28 -21.90
N LYS A 196 -3.43 -12.88 -20.96
CA LYS A 196 -4.86 -13.21 -21.15
C LYS A 196 -5.72 -11.96 -21.31
N ASN A 197 -5.39 -10.89 -20.59
CA ASN A 197 -6.18 -9.64 -20.54
C ASN A 197 -5.66 -8.53 -21.46
N GLN A 198 -4.65 -8.79 -22.29
CA GLN A 198 -4.05 -7.81 -23.20
C GLN A 198 -5.01 -7.18 -24.22
N HIS A 199 -6.17 -7.82 -24.44
CA HIS A 199 -7.21 -7.35 -25.35
C HIS A 199 -8.56 -7.15 -24.66
N ARG A 200 -8.61 -7.22 -23.32
CA ARG A 200 -9.83 -6.96 -22.55
C ARG A 200 -10.30 -5.53 -22.82
N LYS A 201 -11.61 -5.35 -23.07
CA LYS A 201 -12.19 -4.04 -23.36
C LYS A 201 -13.12 -3.58 -22.24
N VAL A 202 -13.08 -2.28 -21.94
CA VAL A 202 -14.08 -1.58 -21.13
C VAL A 202 -14.61 -0.43 -21.95
N SER A 203 -15.94 -0.31 -22.00
CA SER A 203 -16.58 0.79 -22.70
C SER A 203 -16.25 2.13 -22.04
N TYR A 204 -15.76 3.09 -22.82
CA TYR A 204 -15.58 4.46 -22.34
C TYR A 204 -16.90 5.12 -21.91
N ALA A 205 -18.05 4.69 -22.45
CA ALA A 205 -19.36 5.15 -21.98
C ALA A 205 -19.69 4.65 -20.57
N ASP A 206 -19.26 3.42 -20.25
CA ASP A 206 -19.41 2.87 -18.90
C ASP A 206 -18.46 3.60 -17.94
N LEU A 207 -17.20 3.82 -18.36
CA LEU A 207 -16.23 4.59 -17.57
C LEU A 207 -16.72 6.02 -17.30
N ARG A 208 -17.32 6.68 -18.29
CA ARG A 208 -17.96 7.98 -18.09
C ARG A 208 -19.02 7.92 -16.99
N SER A 209 -19.88 6.90 -17.02
CA SER A 209 -20.94 6.73 -16.02
C SER A 209 -20.37 6.51 -14.62
N LEU A 210 -19.29 5.73 -14.49
CA LEU A 210 -18.58 5.52 -13.23
C LEU A 210 -17.94 6.80 -12.70
N LEU A 211 -17.29 7.58 -13.57
CA LEU A 211 -16.63 8.83 -13.20
C LEU A 211 -17.65 9.87 -12.72
N ILE A 212 -18.78 10.00 -13.39
CA ILE A 212 -19.85 10.91 -12.98
C ILE A 212 -20.43 10.52 -11.62
N LYS A 213 -20.70 9.23 -11.41
CA LYS A 213 -21.19 8.74 -10.12
C LYS A 213 -20.18 8.98 -9.00
N THR A 214 -18.89 8.71 -9.28
CA THR A 214 -17.79 8.93 -8.33
C THR A 214 -17.65 10.39 -7.96
N GLN A 215 -17.87 11.32 -8.89
CA GLN A 215 -17.80 12.74 -8.59
C GLN A 215 -18.74 13.14 -7.45
N GLY A 216 -19.98 12.65 -7.44
CA GLY A 216 -20.92 12.96 -6.36
C GLY A 216 -20.44 12.44 -4.99
N LEU A 217 -19.74 11.30 -4.97
CA LEU A 217 -19.16 10.74 -3.75
C LEU A 217 -17.96 11.55 -3.27
N ILE A 218 -17.09 11.99 -4.18
CA ILE A 218 -15.90 12.80 -3.87
C ILE A 218 -16.32 14.21 -3.42
N ASP A 219 -17.32 14.81 -4.06
CA ASP A 219 -17.86 16.11 -3.66
C ASP A 219 -18.44 16.05 -2.24
N PHE A 220 -19.16 14.97 -1.90
CA PHE A 220 -19.68 14.78 -0.55
C PHE A 220 -18.58 14.47 0.47
N TYR A 221 -17.55 13.72 0.08
CA TYR A 221 -16.37 13.45 0.91
C TYR A 221 -15.61 14.74 1.27
N GLU A 222 -15.40 15.63 0.29
CA GLU A 222 -14.80 16.95 0.51
C GLU A 222 -15.69 17.83 1.40
N GLU A 223 -17.01 17.83 1.19
CA GLU A 223 -17.96 18.58 1.99
C GLU A 223 -17.95 18.14 3.47
N LEU A 224 -17.95 16.82 3.73
CA LEU A 224 -17.89 16.27 5.09
C LEU A 224 -16.64 16.74 5.85
N LEU A 225 -15.48 16.85 5.19
CA LEU A 225 -14.24 17.33 5.82
C LEU A 225 -14.40 18.77 6.36
N GLN A 226 -15.14 19.61 5.63
CA GLN A 226 -15.32 21.02 5.96
C GLN A 226 -16.33 21.26 7.08
N ARG A 227 -17.13 20.25 7.46
CA ARG A 227 -18.10 20.39 8.54
C ARG A 227 -17.41 20.60 9.88
N GLN A 228 -17.93 21.55 10.65
CA GLN A 228 -17.64 21.62 12.08
C GLN A 228 -18.45 20.53 12.78
N VAL A 229 -17.79 19.83 13.71
CA VAL A 229 -18.39 18.75 14.48
C VAL A 229 -18.42 19.19 15.94
N ASP A 230 -19.62 19.51 16.41
CA ASP A 230 -19.93 19.91 17.77
C ASP A 230 -21.06 19.03 18.35
N ALA A 231 -21.41 19.24 19.61
CA ALA A 231 -22.42 18.44 20.30
C ALA A 231 -23.81 18.45 19.62
N GLY A 232 -24.14 19.47 18.82
CA GLY A 232 -25.42 19.57 18.11
C GLY A 232 -25.41 18.94 16.72
N SER A 233 -24.23 18.68 16.15
CA SER A 233 -24.04 18.23 14.76
C SER A 233 -23.39 16.85 14.65
N VAL A 234 -22.82 16.32 15.74
CA VAL A 234 -22.07 15.06 15.73
C VAL A 234 -22.87 13.87 15.23
N ASP A 235 -24.13 13.71 15.66
CA ASP A 235 -24.97 12.58 15.22
C ASP A 235 -25.22 12.60 13.71
N ALA A 236 -25.45 13.80 13.15
CA ALA A 236 -25.63 13.97 11.72
C ALA A 236 -24.33 13.74 10.95
N PHE A 237 -23.20 14.23 11.45
CA PHE A 237 -21.89 13.98 10.86
C PHE A 237 -21.56 12.48 10.83
N LEU A 238 -21.72 11.79 11.95
CA LEU A 238 -21.49 10.36 12.08
C LEU A 238 -22.39 9.55 11.14
N SER A 239 -23.70 9.84 11.15
CA SER A 239 -24.67 9.16 10.28
C SER A 239 -24.35 9.35 8.80
N ASP A 240 -24.01 10.57 8.40
CA ASP A 240 -23.67 10.88 7.01
C ASP A 240 -22.35 10.23 6.56
N ALA A 241 -21.32 10.21 7.42
CA ALA A 241 -20.04 9.56 7.13
C ALA A 241 -20.18 8.04 6.98
N VAL A 242 -20.91 7.38 7.89
CA VAL A 242 -21.20 5.94 7.81
C VAL A 242 -22.06 5.63 6.59
N THR A 243 -22.98 6.53 6.22
CA THR A 243 -23.78 6.40 5.01
C THR A 243 -22.92 6.47 3.75
N LEU A 244 -22.00 7.44 3.66
CA LEU A 244 -21.08 7.54 2.54
C LEU A 244 -20.21 6.29 2.43
N LEU A 245 -19.64 5.82 3.55
CA LEU A 245 -18.84 4.59 3.60
C LEU A 245 -19.65 3.38 3.08
N SER A 246 -20.90 3.23 3.52
CA SER A 246 -21.79 2.16 3.05
C SER A 246 -22.02 2.22 1.53
N VAL A 247 -22.23 3.42 0.97
CA VAL A 247 -22.43 3.62 -0.47
C VAL A 247 -21.17 3.31 -1.26
N VAL A 248 -20.00 3.80 -0.81
CA VAL A 248 -18.71 3.53 -1.46
C VAL A 248 -18.40 2.03 -1.45
N ASN A 249 -18.62 1.35 -0.32
CA ASN A 249 -18.42 -0.10 -0.19
C ASN A 249 -19.32 -0.87 -1.16
N SER A 250 -20.60 -0.52 -1.18
CA SER A 250 -21.56 -1.15 -2.09
C SER A 250 -21.16 -0.93 -3.55
N PHE A 251 -20.69 0.28 -3.89
CA PHE A 251 -20.28 0.61 -5.25
C PHE A 251 -19.05 -0.20 -5.68
N LEU A 252 -18.00 -0.26 -4.85
CA LEU A 252 -16.79 -1.05 -5.09
C LEU A 252 -17.08 -2.56 -5.20
N ALA A 253 -18.08 -3.07 -4.46
CA ALA A 253 -18.38 -4.50 -4.41
C ALA A 253 -19.38 -4.96 -5.49
N GLN A 254 -20.23 -4.08 -6.01
CA GLN A 254 -21.32 -4.45 -6.91
C GLN A 254 -21.08 -4.05 -8.37
N ASP A 255 -20.26 -3.03 -8.61
CA ASP A 255 -19.95 -2.63 -9.98
C ASP A 255 -18.91 -3.57 -10.60
N ALA A 256 -19.29 -4.26 -11.67
CA ALA A 256 -18.44 -5.28 -12.29
C ALA A 256 -17.09 -4.74 -12.79
N ASN A 257 -17.05 -3.49 -13.28
CA ASN A 257 -15.80 -2.89 -13.74
C ASN A 257 -14.89 -2.53 -12.57
N LEU A 258 -15.46 -2.00 -11.47
CA LEU A 258 -14.68 -1.70 -10.27
C LEU A 258 -14.17 -2.97 -9.59
N VAL A 259 -14.99 -4.01 -9.45
CA VAL A 259 -14.58 -5.31 -8.91
C VAL A 259 -13.43 -5.87 -9.73
N MET A 260 -13.61 -5.95 -11.05
CA MET A 260 -12.57 -6.37 -11.97
C MET A 260 -11.29 -5.56 -11.75
N ALA A 261 -11.33 -4.24 -11.83
CA ALA A 261 -10.16 -3.38 -11.68
C ALA A 261 -9.42 -3.63 -10.36
N THR A 262 -10.16 -3.79 -9.26
CA THR A 262 -9.55 -4.05 -7.96
C THR A 262 -8.91 -5.44 -7.89
N ASP A 263 -9.47 -6.44 -8.56
CA ASP A 263 -8.87 -7.76 -8.69
C ASP A 263 -7.60 -7.70 -9.55
N GLU A 264 -7.62 -6.95 -10.66
CA GLU A 264 -6.44 -6.78 -11.53
C GLU A 264 -5.28 -6.11 -10.79
N GLU A 265 -5.54 -5.10 -9.96
CA GLU A 265 -4.53 -4.44 -9.13
C GLU A 265 -3.88 -5.42 -8.13
N THR A 266 -4.62 -6.42 -7.62
CA THR A 266 -4.04 -7.43 -6.72
C THR A 266 -3.08 -8.41 -7.42
N MET A 267 -3.15 -8.50 -8.75
CA MET A 267 -2.28 -9.38 -9.53
C MET A 267 -0.90 -8.79 -9.76
N ILE A 268 -0.73 -7.46 -9.61
CA ILE A 268 0.54 -6.78 -9.88
C ILE A 268 1.55 -7.18 -8.79
N PRO A 269 2.63 -7.88 -9.12
CA PRO A 269 3.61 -8.29 -8.14
C PRO A 269 4.40 -7.07 -7.64
N PHE A 270 4.78 -7.10 -6.37
CA PHE A 270 5.78 -6.16 -5.86
C PHE A 270 7.15 -6.60 -6.38
N VAL A 271 7.72 -5.83 -7.31
CA VAL A 271 9.06 -6.08 -7.85
C VAL A 271 9.99 -5.03 -7.28
N ASN A 272 11.04 -5.46 -6.57
CA ASN A 272 12.07 -4.54 -6.15
C ASN A 272 12.91 -4.19 -7.39
N ARG A 273 12.68 -3.02 -7.97
CA ARG A 273 13.15 -2.61 -9.31
C ARG A 273 14.67 -2.51 -9.48
N THR A 274 15.45 -2.85 -8.45
CA THR A 274 16.91 -2.81 -8.44
C THR A 274 17.58 -4.09 -8.96
N GLU A 275 16.82 -5.14 -9.27
CA GLU A 275 17.35 -6.49 -9.56
C GLU A 275 16.96 -7.05 -10.94
N MET A 276 16.36 -6.23 -11.82
CA MET A 276 16.19 -6.53 -13.25
C MET A 276 17.10 -5.65 -14.11
#